data_AF-A0A967X070-F1
#
_entry.id   AF-A0A967X070-F1
#
_cell.length_a   1.000
_cell.length_b   1.000
_cell.length_c   1.000
_cell.angle_alpha   90.00
_cell.angle_beta   90.00
_cell.angle_gamma   90.00
#
_symmetry.space_group_name_H-M   'P 1'
#
loop_
_entity.id
_entity.type
_entity.pdbx_description
1 polymer ?
#
loop_
_entity_poly.entity_id
_entity_poly.type
_entity_poly.pdbx_seq_one_letter_code
_entity_poly.pdbx_strand_id
1 'polypeptide(L)'
;RFVPASPMSLGTWILIVWAISAVALIALWLAESGVPVFKLLRGLVPVKRVLAWILFLLSALLITYTGVLLSTTSRELWSTVLLPVLFVLSAISTGMAATLLVATLLGRRVPHRLGQVAAVLEIYEMLALIAFLIAVPAGVLISGPLSLWFWLGAVLIGVLFPFGLGFTTLRRSPTLHILTM
;
A
#
# COMPACT_ATOMS: atom_id res chain seq x y z
N ARG A 1 26.47 -5.15 -18.82
CA ARG A 1 27.23 -4.08 -18.12
C ARG A 1 26.31 -3.44 -17.09
N PHE A 2 26.71 -3.34 -15.83
CA PHE A 2 25.92 -2.66 -14.80
C PHE A 2 25.96 -1.15 -15.05
N VAL A 3 24.79 -0.51 -15.11
CA VAL A 3 24.66 0.95 -15.26
C VAL A 3 24.02 1.49 -13.98
N PRO A 4 24.81 2.03 -13.03
CA PRO A 4 24.32 2.37 -11.69
C PRO A 4 23.22 3.44 -11.68
N ALA A 5 23.18 4.30 -12.69
CA ALA A 5 22.16 5.34 -12.86
C ALA A 5 21.02 4.94 -13.81
N SER A 6 20.94 3.66 -14.22
CA SER A 6 19.76 3.20 -14.98
C SER A 6 18.51 3.27 -14.10
N PRO A 7 17.31 3.51 -14.69
CA PRO A 7 16.06 3.52 -13.94
C PRO A 7 15.96 2.30 -13.02
N MET A 8 16.12 1.10 -13.58
CA MET A 8 16.07 -0.16 -12.82
C MET A 8 17.05 -0.23 -11.64
N SER A 9 18.26 0.32 -11.76
CA SER A 9 19.24 0.38 -10.67
C SER A 9 18.81 1.34 -9.55
N LEU A 10 18.17 2.47 -9.88
CA LEU A 10 17.63 3.40 -8.89
C LEU A 10 16.59 2.73 -7.98
N GLY A 11 15.70 1.93 -8.57
CA GLY A 11 14.74 1.13 -7.81
C GLY A 11 15.40 0.23 -6.78
N THR A 12 16.47 -0.47 -7.18
CA THR A 12 17.24 -1.34 -6.29
C THR A 12 17.88 -0.57 -5.14
N TRP A 13 18.47 0.60 -5.40
CA TRP A 13 19.05 1.44 -4.34
C TRP A 13 18.01 1.91 -3.33
N ILE A 14 16.87 2.40 -3.82
CA ILE A 14 15.75 2.82 -2.96
C ILE A 14 15.28 1.64 -2.10
N LEU A 15 15.10 0.46 -2.70
CA LEU A 15 14.63 -0.74 -2.02
C LEU A 15 15.62 -1.23 -0.95
N ILE A 16 16.92 -1.25 -1.24
CA ILE A 16 17.96 -1.65 -0.26
C ILE A 16 17.96 -0.71 0.94
N VAL A 17 17.99 0.60 0.71
CA VAL A 17 18.01 1.59 1.80
C VAL A 17 16.71 1.53 2.60
N TRP A 18 15.57 1.36 1.93
CA TRP A 18 14.28 1.15 2.57
C TRP A 18 14.26 -0.10 3.46
N ALA A 19 14.75 -1.25 2.95
CA ALA A 19 14.76 -2.52 3.67
C ALA A 19 15.66 -2.46 4.92
N ILE A 20 16.87 -1.91 4.78
CA ILE A 20 17.79 -1.71 5.91
C ILE A 20 17.14 -0.80 6.97
N SER A 21 16.52 0.30 6.54
CA SER A 21 15.84 1.24 7.43
C SER A 21 14.65 0.60 8.15
N ALA A 22 13.88 -0.25 7.45
CA ALA A 22 12.77 -0.99 8.04
C ALA A 22 13.23 -1.99 9.12
N VAL A 23 14.27 -2.77 8.83
CA VAL A 23 14.87 -3.70 9.80
C VAL A 23 15.42 -2.95 11.01
N ALA A 24 16.12 -1.84 10.78
CA ALA A 24 16.63 -1.00 11.87
C ALA A 24 15.48 -0.44 12.73
N LEU A 25 14.38 0.01 12.12
CA LEU A 25 13.23 0.53 12.86
C LEU A 25 12.57 -0.56 13.72
N ILE A 26 12.44 -1.79 13.19
CA ILE A 26 11.94 -2.94 13.94
C ILE A 26 12.87 -3.28 15.10
N ALA A 27 14.19 -3.30 14.88
CA ALA A 27 15.17 -3.56 15.93
C ALA A 27 15.12 -2.50 17.05
N LEU A 28 14.95 -1.21 16.71
CA LEU A 28 14.76 -0.13 17.68
C LEU A 28 13.44 -0.28 18.46
N TRP A 29 12.36 -0.70 17.79
CA TRP A 29 11.08 -0.99 18.45
C TRP A 29 11.19 -2.16 19.44
N LEU A 30 11.94 -3.21 19.11
CA LEU A 30 12.22 -4.35 20.00
C LEU A 30 13.12 -3.94 21.18
N ALA A 31 14.10 -3.08 20.95
CA ALA A 31 14.96 -2.52 22.00
C ALA A 31 14.14 -1.69 23.01
N GLU A 32 13.21 -0.87 22.53
CA GLU A 32 12.29 -0.09 23.36
C GLU A 32 11.34 -0.99 24.15
N SER A 33 10.88 -2.09 23.54
CA SER A 33 9.99 -3.09 24.17
C SER A 33 10.69 -3.96 25.23
N GLY A 34 12.01 -3.80 25.42
CA GLY A 34 12.76 -4.46 26.50
C GLY A 34 13.33 -5.84 26.16
N VAL A 35 13.37 -6.22 24.88
CA VAL A 35 13.91 -7.53 24.45
C VAL A 35 15.43 -7.60 24.75
N PRO A 36 15.92 -8.62 25.49
CA PRO A 36 17.30 -8.66 25.99
C PRO A 36 18.38 -8.54 24.92
N VAL A 37 18.17 -9.18 23.77
CA VAL A 37 19.12 -9.21 22.64
C VAL A 37 19.36 -7.80 22.06
N PHE A 38 18.39 -6.89 22.18
CA PHE A 38 18.47 -5.55 21.59
C PHE A 38 18.79 -4.45 22.61
N LYS A 39 19.16 -4.78 23.85
CA LYS A 39 19.49 -3.80 24.90
C LYS A 39 20.58 -2.80 24.50
N LEU A 40 21.56 -3.23 23.70
CA LEU A 40 22.65 -2.36 23.23
C LEU A 40 22.13 -1.22 22.32
N LEU A 41 21.02 -1.44 21.60
CA LEU A 41 20.43 -0.44 20.71
C LEU A 41 19.56 0.59 21.43
N ARG A 42 19.35 0.46 22.75
CA ARG A 42 18.48 1.36 23.52
C ARG A 42 18.94 2.81 23.47
N GLY A 43 20.25 3.05 23.39
CA GLY A 43 20.82 4.40 23.21
C GLY A 43 20.47 5.06 21.87
N LEU A 44 20.05 4.28 20.87
CA LEU A 44 19.66 4.76 19.54
C LEU A 44 18.15 4.97 19.38
N VAL A 45 17.35 4.65 20.39
CA VAL A 45 15.89 4.88 20.41
C VAL A 45 15.50 6.34 20.07
N PRO A 46 16.24 7.39 20.48
CA PRO A 46 15.92 8.77 20.07
C PRO A 46 15.91 8.97 18.54
N VAL A 47 16.72 8.21 17.79
CA VAL A 47 16.82 8.29 16.32
C VAL A 47 15.61 7.64 15.63
N LYS A 48 14.86 6.78 16.33
CA LYS A 48 13.69 6.05 15.79
C LYS A 48 12.70 6.97 15.06
N ARG A 49 12.44 8.18 15.60
CA ARG A 49 11.51 9.13 14.98
C ARG A 49 12.02 9.65 13.63
N VAL A 50 13.31 9.97 13.55
CA VAL A 50 13.93 10.42 12.30
C VAL A 50 13.94 9.29 11.28
N LEU A 51 14.31 8.08 11.71
CA LEU A 51 14.30 6.89 10.87
C LEU A 51 12.90 6.56 10.34
N ALA A 52 11.86 6.73 11.15
CA ALA A 52 10.47 6.52 10.72
C ALA A 52 10.06 7.51 9.60
N TRP A 53 10.48 8.77 9.68
CA TRP A 53 10.22 9.75 8.61
C TRP A 53 11.01 9.42 7.34
N ILE A 54 12.27 9.02 7.46
CA ILE A 54 13.07 8.57 6.33
C ILE A 54 12.38 7.38 5.66
N LEU A 55 11.94 6.39 6.44
CA LEU A 55 11.26 5.22 5.92
C LEU A 55 9.92 5.56 5.27
N PHE A 56 9.17 6.52 5.81
CA PHE A 56 7.95 7.01 5.19
C PHE A 56 8.22 7.61 3.81
N LEU A 57 9.23 8.49 3.69
CA LEU A 57 9.62 9.10 2.42
C LEU A 57 10.12 8.05 1.42
N LEU A 58 10.94 7.10 1.87
CA LEU A 58 11.42 6.00 1.03
C LEU A 58 10.28 5.09 0.58
N SER A 59 9.29 4.82 1.43
CA SER A 59 8.10 4.05 1.05
C SER A 59 7.34 4.74 -0.07
N ALA A 60 7.07 6.04 0.08
CA ALA A 60 6.37 6.83 -0.92
C ALA A 60 7.13 6.88 -2.25
N LEU A 61 8.46 7.05 -2.19
CA LEU A 61 9.32 7.02 -3.37
C LEU A 61 9.31 5.65 -4.04
N LEU A 62 9.41 4.56 -3.27
CA LEU A 62 9.48 3.18 -3.79
C LEU A 62 8.18 2.77 -4.52
N ILE A 63 7.02 3.00 -3.90
CA ILE A 63 5.72 2.64 -4.51
C ILE A 63 5.46 3.47 -5.78
N THR A 64 5.79 4.77 -5.75
CA THR A 64 5.60 5.67 -6.90
C THR A 64 6.57 5.31 -8.02
N TYR A 65 7.85 5.10 -7.70
CA TYR A 65 8.89 4.70 -8.65
C TYR A 65 8.51 3.42 -9.40
N THR A 66 7.92 2.44 -8.70
CA THR A 66 7.51 1.18 -9.32
C THR A 66 6.47 1.40 -10.40
N GLY A 67 5.44 2.19 -10.13
CA GLY A 67 4.42 2.52 -11.13
C GLY A 67 4.96 3.43 -12.25
N VAL A 68 5.84 4.38 -11.93
CA VAL A 68 6.50 5.23 -12.94
C VAL A 68 7.33 4.39 -13.90
N LEU A 69 8.15 3.48 -13.38
CA LEU A 69 8.99 2.59 -14.19
C LEU A 69 8.14 1.80 -15.19
N LEU A 70 7.03 1.22 -14.74
CA LEU A 70 6.10 0.51 -15.61
C LEU A 70 5.49 1.43 -16.67
N SER A 71 5.14 2.66 -16.30
CA SER A 71 4.55 3.64 -17.23
C SER A 71 5.48 4.09 -18.37
N THR A 72 6.80 3.95 -18.19
CA THR A 72 7.79 4.26 -19.24
C THR A 72 7.94 3.16 -20.29
N THR A 73 7.24 2.03 -20.14
CA THR A 73 7.31 0.92 -21.09
C THR A 73 6.53 1.22 -22.36
N SER A 74 7.02 0.77 -23.52
CA SER A 74 6.37 0.99 -24.84
C SER A 74 5.09 0.18 -25.08
N ARG A 75 4.57 -0.51 -24.07
CA ARG A 75 3.34 -1.31 -24.19
C ARG A 75 2.15 -0.41 -23.88
N GLU A 76 1.18 -0.33 -24.78
CA GLU A 76 0.03 0.58 -24.70
C GLU A 76 -0.78 0.47 -23.40
N LEU A 77 -0.89 -0.74 -22.83
CA LEU A 77 -1.59 -0.96 -21.55
C LEU A 77 -0.88 -0.27 -20.37
N TRP A 78 0.44 -0.14 -20.44
CA TRP A 78 1.26 0.35 -19.34
C TRP A 78 1.58 1.83 -19.50
N SER A 79 1.59 2.36 -20.73
CA SER A 79 1.98 3.74 -21.06
C SER A 79 0.88 4.76 -20.71
N THR A 80 0.58 4.91 -19.42
CA THR A 80 -0.39 5.87 -18.90
C THR A 80 0.04 6.43 -17.54
N VAL A 81 -0.25 7.71 -17.31
CA VAL A 81 0.02 8.39 -16.03
C VAL A 81 -0.85 7.87 -14.88
N LEU A 82 -1.93 7.15 -15.19
CA LEU A 82 -2.81 6.56 -14.19
C LEU A 82 -2.19 5.33 -13.51
N LEU A 83 -1.18 4.70 -14.13
CA LEU A 83 -0.56 3.49 -13.59
C LEU A 83 0.24 3.75 -12.30
N PRO A 84 1.08 4.81 -12.20
CA PRO A 84 1.65 5.26 -10.93
C PRO A 84 0.60 5.54 -9.85
N VAL A 85 -0.51 6.18 -10.20
CA VAL A 85 -1.60 6.51 -9.26
C VAL A 85 -2.22 5.23 -8.70
N LEU A 86 -2.53 4.26 -9.58
CA LEU A 86 -3.04 2.96 -9.18
C LEU A 86 -2.08 2.19 -8.28
N PHE A 87 -0.78 2.18 -8.61
CA PHE A 87 0.22 1.52 -7.78
C PHE A 87 0.29 2.12 -6.36
N VAL A 88 0.21 3.44 -6.25
CA VAL A 88 0.20 4.13 -4.95
C VAL A 88 -1.05 3.79 -4.15
N LEU A 89 -2.23 3.93 -4.76
CA LEU A 89 -3.51 3.66 -4.08
C LEU A 89 -3.59 2.20 -3.62
N SER A 90 -3.26 1.26 -4.50
CA SER A 90 -3.30 -0.17 -4.21
C SER A 90 -2.29 -0.61 -3.15
N ALA A 91 -1.07 -0.05 -3.17
CA ALA A 91 -0.07 -0.33 -2.15
C ALA A 91 -0.50 0.15 -0.77
N ILE A 92 -1.09 1.35 -0.68
CA ILE A 92 -1.59 1.90 0.59
C ILE A 92 -2.80 1.07 1.05
N SER A 93 -3.76 0.78 0.17
CA SER A 93 -4.95 0.02 0.54
C SER A 93 -4.59 -1.38 1.04
N THR A 94 -3.75 -2.11 0.28
CA THR A 94 -3.27 -3.45 0.67
C THR A 94 -2.52 -3.42 2.00
N GLY A 95 -1.64 -2.42 2.21
CA GLY A 95 -0.90 -2.27 3.47
C GLY A 95 -1.81 -1.99 4.67
N MET A 96 -2.85 -1.17 4.47
CA MET A 96 -3.87 -0.91 5.49
C MET A 96 -4.71 -2.17 5.77
N ALA A 97 -5.21 -2.84 4.73
CA ALA A 97 -5.96 -4.08 4.85
C ALA A 97 -5.17 -5.16 5.59
N ALA A 98 -3.88 -5.33 5.28
CA ALA A 98 -3.00 -6.26 5.98
C ALA A 98 -2.83 -5.89 7.46
N THR A 99 -2.65 -4.61 7.78
CA THR A 99 -2.54 -4.13 9.17
C THR A 99 -3.83 -4.36 9.96
N LEU A 100 -4.98 -4.10 9.33
CA LEU A 100 -6.31 -4.36 9.89
C LEU A 100 -6.55 -5.85 10.11
N LEU A 101 -6.17 -6.70 9.15
CA LEU A 101 -6.28 -8.14 9.26
C LEU A 101 -5.43 -8.67 10.41
N VAL A 102 -4.17 -8.27 10.52
CA VAL A 102 -3.29 -8.68 11.63
C VAL A 102 -3.84 -8.19 12.97
N ALA A 103 -4.31 -6.94 13.05
CA ALA A 103 -4.90 -6.40 14.28
C ALA A 103 -6.14 -7.21 14.71
N THR A 104 -7.03 -7.54 13.77
CA THR A 104 -8.25 -8.32 14.04
C THR A 104 -7.94 -9.76 14.44
N LEU A 105 -6.99 -10.43 13.77
CA LEU A 105 -6.53 -11.77 14.13
C LEU A 105 -5.91 -11.83 15.53
N LEU A 106 -5.23 -10.76 15.96
CA LEU A 106 -4.69 -10.63 17.31
C LEU A 106 -5.72 -10.14 18.34
N GLY A 107 -7.01 -10.02 17.97
CA GLY A 107 -8.07 -9.53 18.86
C GLY A 107 -7.93 -8.07 19.28
N ARG A 108 -7.10 -7.28 18.57
CA ARG A 108 -6.88 -5.86 18.89
C ARG A 108 -8.01 -5.01 18.33
N ARG A 109 -8.39 -3.98 19.09
CA ARG A 109 -9.38 -3.00 18.63
C ARG A 109 -8.79 -2.17 17.49
N VAL A 110 -9.47 -2.17 16.35
CA VAL A 110 -9.15 -1.30 15.22
C VAL A 110 -9.73 0.09 15.47
N PRO A 111 -8.95 1.18 15.35
CA PRO A 111 -9.48 2.53 15.41
C PRO A 111 -10.49 2.77 14.28
N HIS A 112 -11.68 3.30 14.61
CA HIS A 112 -12.73 3.55 13.62
C HIS A 112 -12.28 4.44 12.45
N ARG A 113 -11.47 5.47 12.75
CA ARG A 113 -10.90 6.37 11.72
C ARG A 113 -10.04 5.63 10.71
N LEU A 114 -9.38 4.55 11.10
CA LEU A 114 -8.54 3.77 10.19
C LEU A 114 -9.40 3.01 9.17
N GLY A 115 -10.53 2.47 9.60
CA GLY A 115 -11.52 1.86 8.71
C GLY A 115 -12.18 2.86 7.75
N GLN A 116 -12.45 4.09 8.21
CA GLN A 116 -12.95 5.19 7.37
C GLN A 116 -11.95 5.56 6.28
N VAL A 117 -10.68 5.75 6.64
CA VAL A 117 -9.62 6.07 5.67
C VAL A 117 -9.45 4.92 4.66
N ALA A 118 -9.48 3.66 5.11
CA ALA A 118 -9.42 2.51 4.21
C ALA A 118 -10.55 2.53 3.17
N ALA A 119 -11.79 2.74 3.61
CA ALA A 119 -12.94 2.77 2.72
C ALA A 119 -12.89 3.93 1.72
N VAL A 120 -12.41 5.10 2.14
CA VAL A 120 -12.23 6.27 1.26
C VAL A 120 -11.14 6.00 0.22
N LEU A 121 -10.02 5.37 0.61
CA LEU A 121 -8.95 4.99 -0.31
C LEU A 121 -9.42 3.98 -1.36
N GLU A 122 -10.23 3.00 -0.97
CA GLU A 122 -10.83 2.03 -1.89
C GLU A 122 -11.72 2.71 -2.95
N ILE A 123 -12.49 3.74 -2.55
CA ILE A 123 -13.28 4.53 -3.51
C ILE A 123 -12.35 5.22 -4.52
N TYR A 124 -11.25 5.83 -4.06
CA TYR A 124 -10.28 6.44 -4.97
C TYR A 124 -9.60 5.41 -5.88
N GLU A 125 -9.30 4.20 -5.37
CA GLU A 125 -8.74 3.11 -6.17
C GLU A 125 -9.72 2.63 -7.25
N MET A 126 -11.00 2.47 -6.92
CA MET A 126 -12.05 2.15 -7.89
C MET A 126 -12.16 3.24 -8.97
N LEU A 127 -12.16 4.51 -8.59
CA LEU A 127 -12.22 5.63 -9.54
C LEU A 127 -10.99 5.65 -10.46
N ALA A 128 -9.81 5.46 -9.89
CA ALA A 128 -8.57 5.39 -10.65
C ALA A 128 -8.55 4.17 -11.60
N LEU A 129 -9.11 3.03 -11.17
CA LEU A 129 -9.19 1.81 -11.98
C LEU A 129 -10.14 2.01 -13.15
N ILE A 130 -11.31 2.61 -12.92
CA ILE A 130 -12.26 2.96 -13.99
C ILE A 130 -11.60 3.93 -14.97
N ALA A 131 -10.96 5.00 -14.48
CA ALA A 131 -10.25 5.94 -15.33
C ALA A 131 -9.15 5.26 -16.15
N PHE A 132 -8.40 4.34 -15.55
CA PHE A 132 -7.37 3.55 -16.23
C PHE A 132 -7.96 2.72 -17.36
N LEU A 133 -9.05 1.98 -17.12
CA LEU A 133 -9.70 1.14 -18.13
C LEU A 133 -10.25 1.94 -19.32
N ILE A 134 -10.66 3.19 -19.09
CA ILE A 134 -11.10 4.10 -20.15
C ILE A 134 -9.91 4.66 -20.94
N ALA A 135 -8.78 4.92 -20.26
CA ALA A 135 -7.62 5.57 -20.84
C ALA A 135 -6.73 4.66 -21.70
N VAL A 136 -6.89 3.34 -21.61
CA VAL A 136 -6.03 2.35 -22.27
C VAL A 136 -6.86 1.35 -23.08
N PRO A 137 -6.27 0.65 -24.07
CA PRO A 137 -6.94 -0.45 -24.77
C PRO A 137 -7.12 -1.66 -23.85
N ALA A 138 -8.12 -1.61 -22.95
CA ALA A 138 -8.35 -2.57 -21.88
C ALA A 138 -8.99 -3.90 -22.32
N GLY A 139 -9.18 -4.13 -23.63
CA GLY A 139 -9.83 -5.33 -24.15
C GLY A 139 -9.17 -6.63 -23.66
N VAL A 140 -7.83 -6.64 -23.54
CA VAL A 140 -7.07 -7.79 -23.01
C VAL A 140 -7.43 -8.13 -21.56
N LEU A 141 -7.82 -7.14 -20.76
CA LEU A 141 -8.20 -7.26 -19.35
C LEU A 141 -9.70 -7.53 -19.16
N ILE A 142 -10.56 -6.92 -19.97
CA ILE A 142 -12.02 -7.01 -19.75
C ILE A 142 -12.59 -8.32 -20.30
N SER A 143 -12.21 -8.68 -21.54
CA SER A 143 -12.74 -9.84 -22.27
C SER A 143 -11.67 -10.73 -22.89
N GLY A 144 -10.40 -10.32 -22.82
CA GLY A 144 -9.28 -11.07 -23.39
C GLY A 144 -8.73 -12.18 -22.50
N PRO A 145 -7.53 -12.70 -22.84
CA PRO A 145 -6.91 -13.84 -22.15
C PRO A 145 -6.62 -13.60 -20.66
N LEU A 146 -6.50 -12.34 -20.22
CA LEU A 146 -6.21 -11.98 -18.84
C LEU A 146 -7.47 -11.66 -18.02
N SER A 147 -8.66 -11.79 -18.61
CA SER A 147 -9.93 -11.42 -17.98
C SER A 147 -10.21 -12.14 -16.67
N LEU A 148 -9.90 -13.44 -16.59
CA LEU A 148 -10.05 -14.20 -15.35
C LEU A 148 -9.24 -13.58 -14.20
N TRP A 149 -7.98 -13.26 -14.45
CA TRP A 149 -7.07 -12.69 -13.46
C TRP A 149 -7.41 -11.24 -13.12
N PHE A 150 -7.90 -10.49 -14.10
CA PHE A 150 -8.39 -9.14 -13.88
C PHE A 150 -9.61 -9.13 -12.96
N TRP A 151 -10.66 -9.89 -13.28
CA TRP A 151 -11.89 -9.88 -12.50
C TRP A 151 -11.76 -10.56 -11.14
N LEU A 152 -11.16 -11.75 -11.08
CA LEU A 152 -11.01 -12.46 -9.80
C LEU A 152 -9.89 -11.85 -8.95
N GLY A 153 -8.74 -11.56 -9.56
CA GLY A 153 -7.57 -11.05 -8.83
C GLY A 153 -7.72 -9.57 -8.52
N ALA A 154 -7.69 -8.72 -9.54
CA ALA A 154 -7.64 -7.27 -9.33
C ALA A 154 -8.96 -6.72 -8.76
N VAL A 155 -10.10 -7.08 -9.35
CA VAL A 155 -11.40 -6.51 -8.95
C VAL A 155 -11.94 -7.17 -7.69
N LEU A 156 -12.16 -8.48 -7.70
CA LEU A 156 -12.81 -9.16 -6.58
C LEU A 156 -11.92 -9.21 -5.33
N ILE A 157 -10.69 -9.72 -5.46
CA ILE A 157 -9.77 -9.86 -4.32
C ILE A 157 -9.08 -8.53 -3.99
N GLY A 158 -8.65 -7.77 -5.00
CA GLY A 158 -7.87 -6.55 -4.81
C GLY A 158 -8.69 -5.34 -4.34
N VAL A 159 -9.95 -5.23 -4.75
CA VAL A 159 -10.76 -4.03 -4.51
C VAL A 159 -12.03 -4.35 -3.70
N LEU A 160 -12.88 -5.26 -4.19
CA LEU A 160 -14.17 -5.52 -3.55
C LEU A 160 -14.05 -6.16 -2.16
N PHE A 161 -13.11 -7.09 -1.99
CA PHE A 161 -12.90 -7.75 -0.70
C PHE A 161 -12.40 -6.79 0.39
N PRO A 162 -11.33 -6.00 0.20
CA PRO A 162 -10.91 -4.97 1.16
C PRO A 162 -11.97 -3.91 1.43
N PHE A 163 -12.70 -3.47 0.38
CA PHE A 163 -13.82 -2.54 0.54
C PHE A 163 -14.91 -3.10 1.47
N GLY A 164 -15.28 -4.37 1.30
CA GLY A 164 -16.23 -5.06 2.17
C GLY A 164 -15.78 -5.09 3.64
N LEU A 165 -14.49 -5.36 3.90
CA LEU A 165 -13.91 -5.32 5.25
C LEU A 165 -13.97 -3.90 5.85
N GLY A 166 -13.67 -2.87 5.06
CA GLY A 166 -13.80 -1.48 5.47
C GLY A 166 -15.25 -1.09 5.81
N PHE A 167 -16.22 -1.53 5.00
CA PHE A 167 -17.63 -1.18 5.17
C PHE A 167 -18.26 -1.79 6.42
N THR A 168 -17.92 -3.03 6.79
CA THR A 168 -18.41 -3.63 8.04
C THR A 168 -17.94 -2.87 9.28
N THR A 169 -16.77 -2.23 9.20
CA THR A 169 -16.23 -1.36 10.26
C THR A 169 -16.96 -0.02 10.33
N LEU A 170 -17.45 0.50 9.20
CA LEU A 170 -18.29 1.70 9.13
C LEU A 170 -19.69 1.48 9.75
N ARG A 171 -20.30 0.32 9.49
CA ARG A 171 -21.67 0.00 9.93
C ARG A 171 -21.80 -0.21 11.45
N ARG A 172 -20.70 -0.52 12.14
CA ARG A 172 -20.66 -0.63 13.62
C ARG A 172 -20.47 0.73 14.33
N SER A 173 -20.57 1.85 13.60
CA SER A 173 -20.47 3.19 14.17
C SER A 173 -21.78 3.61 14.86
N PRO A 174 -21.75 4.09 16.12
CA PRO A 174 -22.94 4.59 16.81
C PRO A 174 -23.58 5.83 16.13
N THR A 175 -22.85 6.50 15.25
CA THR A 175 -23.27 7.78 14.64
C THR A 175 -24.37 7.62 13.59
N LEU A 176 -24.55 6.43 13.00
CA LEU A 176 -25.63 6.18 12.02
C LEU A 176 -27.00 5.94 12.68
N HIS A 177 -27.05 5.73 14.00
CA HIS A 177 -28.32 5.68 14.74
C HIS A 177 -28.99 7.06 14.87
N ILE A 178 -28.26 8.16 14.65
CA ILE A 178 -28.82 9.52 14.73
C ILE A 178 -29.49 9.95 13.41
N LEU A 179 -29.15 9.29 12.29
CA LEU A 179 -29.73 9.60 10.96
C LEU A 179 -30.83 8.61 10.55
N THR A 180 -31.25 7.72 11.45
CA THR A 180 -32.31 6.73 11.24
C THR A 180 -33.43 6.83 12.28
N MET A 181 -33.50 7.94 13.02
CA MET A 181 -34.63 8.35 13.86
C MET A 181 -35.25 9.63 13.31
#